data_AF-A0A835CZG7-F1
#
_entry.id   AF-A0A835CZG7-F1
#
_cell.length_a   1.000
_cell.length_b   1.000
_cell.length_c   1.000
_cell.angle_alpha   90.00
_cell.angle_beta   90.00
_cell.angle_gamma   90.00
#
_symmetry.space_group_name_H-M   'P 1'
#
loop_
_entity.id
_entity.type
_entity.pdbx_description
1 polymer ?
#
loop_
_entity_poly.entity_id
_entity_poly.type
_entity_poly.pdbx_seq_one_letter_code
_entity_poly.pdbx_strand_id
1 'polypeptide(L)'
;MDARAYRLSCLKESNVFEVDFPKLLQMKATLLEKVKESGNEHQQLTSTAKSLTRVAANIRDNDWLEKLQRSGFLLESYTVWVLEGILYYLSNLHAMQIGDPDAHFRLMLDPLNLFNKLRNLPSLESVDEGFFPLHIFGCNVEAEFLAKE
;
A
#
# COMPACT_ATOMS: atom_id res chain seq x y z
N MET A 1 -8.58 -7.84 0.45
CA MET A 1 -7.17 -8.12 0.77
C MET A 1 -6.39 -8.12 -0.53
N ASP A 2 -5.48 -7.18 -0.69
CA ASP A 2 -4.63 -7.04 -1.87
C ASP A 2 -3.69 -8.24 -2.01
N ALA A 3 -3.54 -8.74 -3.24
CA ALA A 3 -2.65 -9.84 -3.60
C ALA A 3 -1.75 -9.50 -4.81
N ARG A 4 -1.63 -8.22 -5.17
CA ARG A 4 -0.86 -7.74 -6.34
C ARG A 4 0.60 -8.19 -6.30
N ALA A 5 1.25 -8.10 -5.13
CA ALA A 5 2.62 -8.55 -4.92
C ALA A 5 2.84 -10.07 -5.16
N TYR A 6 1.75 -10.85 -5.28
CA TYR A 6 1.78 -12.30 -5.55
C TYR A 6 1.39 -12.67 -6.98
N ARG A 7 0.88 -11.74 -7.79
CA ARG A 7 0.33 -12.06 -9.12
C ARG A 7 0.77 -11.13 -10.25
N LEU A 8 1.23 -9.91 -9.94
CA LEU A 8 1.60 -8.94 -10.97
C LEU A 8 3.06 -9.10 -11.37
N SER A 9 3.28 -9.53 -12.61
CA SER A 9 4.62 -9.70 -13.20
C SER A 9 5.39 -8.39 -13.38
N CYS A 10 4.70 -7.25 -13.47
CA CYS A 10 5.35 -5.94 -13.56
C CYS A 10 6.09 -5.53 -12.28
N LEU A 11 5.87 -6.23 -11.16
CA LEU A 11 6.51 -5.93 -9.87
C LEU A 11 7.82 -6.68 -9.65
N LYS A 12 8.26 -7.52 -10.61
CA LYS A 12 9.44 -8.39 -10.45
C LYS A 12 10.71 -7.68 -10.01
N GLU A 13 10.91 -6.45 -10.47
CA GLU A 13 12.09 -5.64 -10.13
C GLU A 13 11.78 -4.57 -9.07
N SER A 14 10.62 -4.66 -8.43
CA SER A 14 10.10 -3.64 -7.52
C SER A 14 10.16 -4.06 -6.06
N ASN A 15 10.56 -3.12 -5.21
CA ASN A 15 10.40 -3.26 -3.76
C ASN A 15 9.00 -2.80 -3.36
N VAL A 16 8.19 -3.72 -2.85
CA VAL A 16 6.79 -3.46 -2.48
C VAL A 16 6.67 -3.31 -0.98
N PHE A 17 6.05 -2.21 -0.55
CA PHE A 17 5.66 -1.96 0.83
C PHE A 17 4.13 -2.03 0.95
N GLU A 18 3.66 -2.88 1.86
CA GLU A 18 2.26 -2.95 2.28
C GLU A 18 2.13 -2.34 3.68
N VAL A 19 1.52 -1.16 3.76
CA VAL A 19 1.22 -0.51 5.06
C VAL A 19 -0.23 -0.77 5.39
N ASP A 20 -0.49 -1.43 6.52
CA ASP A 20 -1.84 -1.77 6.97
C ASP A 20 -1.87 -2.02 8.49
N PHE A 21 -3.06 -2.18 9.06
CA PHE A 21 -3.24 -2.47 10.48
C PHE A 21 -2.59 -3.80 10.87
N PRO A 22 -1.94 -3.90 12.06
CA PRO A 22 -1.28 -5.13 12.51
C PRO A 22 -2.17 -6.37 12.43
N LYS A 23 -3.44 -6.24 12.83
CA LYS A 23 -4.44 -7.32 12.81
C LYS A 23 -4.72 -7.82 11.39
N LEU A 24 -4.80 -6.92 10.42
CA LEU A 24 -5.09 -7.28 9.02
C LEU A 24 -3.88 -7.92 8.34
N LEU A 25 -2.67 -7.43 8.64
CA LEU A 25 -1.43 -8.08 8.20
C LEU A 25 -1.30 -9.50 8.79
N GLN A 26 -1.64 -9.69 10.06
CA GLN A 26 -1.63 -11.01 10.71
C GLN A 26 -2.68 -11.96 10.11
N MET A 27 -3.88 -11.44 9.84
CA MET A 27 -4.93 -12.20 9.16
C MET A 27 -4.46 -12.64 7.76
N LYS A 28 -3.81 -11.74 7.01
CA LYS A 28 -3.23 -12.04 5.69
C LYS A 28 -2.16 -13.12 5.77
N ALA A 29 -1.23 -13.00 6.73
CA ALA A 29 -0.19 -13.99 6.93
C ALA A 29 -0.80 -15.37 7.22
N THR A 30 -1.79 -15.44 8.12
CA THR A 30 -2.49 -16.70 8.45
C THR A 30 -3.15 -17.33 7.22
N LEU A 31 -3.80 -16.53 6.36
CA LEU A 31 -4.43 -17.04 5.14
C LEU A 31 -3.40 -17.55 4.14
N LEU A 32 -2.29 -16.84 3.97
CA LEU A 32 -1.21 -17.25 3.06
C LEU A 32 -0.53 -18.54 3.52
N GLU A 33 -0.31 -18.72 4.82
CA GLU A 33 0.22 -19.98 5.36
C GLU A 33 -0.75 -21.14 5.12
N LYS A 34 -2.05 -20.96 5.39
CA LYS A 34 -3.06 -21.99 5.08
C LYS A 34 -3.08 -22.38 3.60
N VAL A 35 -2.91 -21.41 2.69
CA VAL A 35 -2.83 -21.68 1.25
C VAL A 35 -1.58 -22.51 0.92
N LYS A 36 -0.43 -22.19 1.51
CA LYS A 36 0.81 -22.98 1.34
C LYS A 36 0.66 -24.42 1.85
N GLU A 37 0.00 -24.60 2.99
CA GLU A 37 -0.22 -25.92 3.60
C GLU A 37 -1.21 -26.78 2.80
N SER A 38 -2.18 -26.16 2.12
CA SER A 38 -3.22 -26.85 1.34
C SER A 38 -2.86 -27.20 -0.11
N GLY A 39 -1.72 -26.72 -0.61
CA GLY A 39 -1.36 -26.80 -2.03
C GLY A 39 -0.59 -28.07 -2.42
N ASN A 40 -0.93 -28.64 -3.58
CA ASN A 40 -0.06 -29.57 -4.31
C ASN A 40 1.28 -28.87 -4.65
N GLU A 41 2.39 -29.63 -4.68
CA GLU A 41 3.80 -29.17 -4.79
C GLU A 41 4.12 -28.21 -5.97
N HIS A 42 3.18 -27.97 -6.90
CA HIS A 42 3.39 -27.20 -8.13
C HIS A 42 3.03 -25.70 -8.06
N GLN A 43 2.48 -25.18 -6.96
CA GLN A 43 2.21 -23.74 -6.81
C GLN A 43 2.68 -23.21 -5.45
N GLN A 44 4.00 -23.16 -5.27
CA GLN A 44 4.58 -22.44 -4.14
C GLN A 44 4.22 -20.95 -4.28
N LEU A 45 3.34 -20.47 -3.39
CA LEU A 45 2.86 -19.10 -3.38
C LEU A 45 3.99 -18.14 -2.97
N THR A 46 4.84 -17.82 -3.93
CA THR A 46 5.97 -16.91 -3.79
C THR A 46 5.55 -15.51 -4.22
N SER A 47 6.15 -14.48 -3.61
CA SER A 47 5.92 -13.13 -4.08
C SER A 47 6.53 -12.99 -5.48
N THR A 48 5.79 -12.37 -6.39
CA THR A 48 6.29 -12.01 -7.72
C THR A 48 7.19 -10.78 -7.65
N ALA A 49 7.11 -9.98 -6.59
CA ALA A 49 7.90 -8.78 -6.42
C ALA A 49 9.35 -9.08 -6.00
N LYS A 50 10.29 -8.16 -6.29
CA LYS A 50 11.69 -8.26 -5.84
C LYS A 50 11.77 -8.40 -4.33
N SER A 51 10.96 -7.60 -3.63
CA SER A 51 10.75 -7.72 -2.19
C SER A 51 9.33 -7.32 -1.81
N LEU A 52 8.82 -7.90 -0.72
CA LEU A 52 7.54 -7.56 -0.13
C LEU A 52 7.72 -7.33 1.37
N THR A 53 7.64 -6.07 1.77
CA THR A 53 7.78 -5.64 3.16
C THR A 53 6.43 -5.21 3.71
N ARG A 54 6.02 -5.81 4.83
CA ARG A 54 4.78 -5.45 5.53
C ARG A 54 5.09 -4.52 6.67
N VAL A 55 4.40 -3.39 6.72
CA VAL A 55 4.59 -2.35 7.72
C VAL A 55 3.31 -2.22 8.54
N ALA A 56 3.36 -2.72 9.77
CA ALA A 56 2.25 -2.64 10.71
C ALA A 56 2.12 -1.21 11.24
N ALA A 57 1.28 -0.41 10.59
CA ALA A 57 1.08 0.99 10.94
C ALA A 57 -0.31 1.48 10.53
N ASN A 58 -0.86 2.39 11.32
CA ASN A 58 -2.02 3.18 10.94
C ASN A 58 -1.54 4.51 10.36
N ILE A 59 -1.95 4.85 9.14
CA ILE A 59 -1.50 6.09 8.47
C ILE A 59 -1.95 7.38 9.12
N ARG A 60 -2.89 7.26 10.05
CA ARG A 60 -3.34 8.38 10.86
C ARG A 60 -2.33 8.74 11.94
N ASP A 61 -1.57 7.77 12.41
CA ASP A 61 -0.59 7.97 13.47
C ASP A 61 0.53 8.89 12.96
N ASN A 62 1.15 9.67 13.82
CA ASN A 62 2.23 10.56 13.38
C ASN A 62 3.52 9.78 13.04
N ASP A 63 3.63 8.52 13.46
CA ASP A 63 4.84 7.69 13.34
C ASP A 63 4.81 6.68 12.18
N TRP A 64 3.73 6.64 11.38
CA TRP A 64 3.59 5.63 10.31
C TRP A 64 4.70 5.74 9.25
N LEU A 65 5.10 6.98 8.92
CA LEU A 65 6.15 7.22 7.94
C LEU A 65 7.52 6.81 8.48
N GLU A 66 7.78 7.08 9.76
CA GLU A 66 8.99 6.63 10.44
C GLU A 66 9.07 5.10 10.45
N LYS A 67 7.95 4.42 10.75
CA LYS A 67 7.84 2.95 10.66
C LYS A 67 8.13 2.44 9.24
N LEU A 68 7.60 3.12 8.23
CA LEU A 68 7.86 2.78 6.83
C LEU A 68 9.34 2.97 6.44
N GLN A 69 9.95 4.11 6.79
CA GLN A 69 11.38 4.36 6.53
C GLN A 69 12.29 3.35 7.24
N ARG A 70 11.99 3.01 8.50
CA ARG A 70 12.71 1.97 9.25
C ARG A 70 12.62 0.59 8.61
N SER A 71 11.59 0.34 7.80
CA SER A 71 11.42 -0.91 7.04
C SER A 71 12.25 -0.96 5.74
N GLY A 72 12.99 0.10 5.41
CA GLY A 72 13.83 0.19 4.22
C GLY A 72 13.24 1.03 3.08
N PHE A 73 12.12 1.73 3.32
CA PHE A 73 11.56 2.65 2.32
C PHE A 73 12.45 3.88 2.15
N LEU A 74 12.78 4.20 0.89
CA LEU A 74 13.59 5.36 0.53
C LEU A 74 12.69 6.48 0.01
N LEU A 75 12.66 7.61 0.74
CA LEU A 75 11.83 8.77 0.40
C LEU A 75 12.22 9.43 -0.93
N GLU A 76 13.49 9.33 -1.31
CA GLU A 76 14.06 9.95 -2.51
C GLU A 76 13.86 9.11 -3.78
N SER A 77 13.31 7.90 -3.66
CA SER A 77 13.03 7.05 -4.81
C SER A 77 11.69 7.38 -5.45
N TYR A 78 11.61 7.24 -6.78
CA TYR A 78 10.35 7.25 -7.49
C TYR A 78 9.43 6.17 -6.94
N THR A 79 8.31 6.61 -6.35
CA THR A 79 7.38 5.71 -5.68
C THR A 79 6.01 5.81 -6.35
N VAL A 80 5.52 4.67 -6.83
CA VAL A 80 4.11 4.53 -7.19
C VAL A 80 3.34 4.16 -5.94
N TRP A 81 2.37 4.99 -5.61
CA TRP A 81 1.48 4.77 -4.49
C TRP A 81 0.10 4.35 -4.99
N VAL A 82 -0.46 3.30 -4.38
CA VAL A 82 -1.87 2.97 -4.59
C VAL A 82 -2.57 2.98 -3.25
N LEU A 83 -3.69 3.71 -3.21
CA LEU A 83 -4.59 3.82 -2.08
C LEU A 83 -5.96 3.31 -2.53
N GLU A 84 -6.19 2.02 -2.38
CA GLU A 84 -7.44 1.37 -2.81
C GLU A 84 -8.44 1.29 -1.65
N GLY A 85 -9.74 1.39 -1.96
CA GLY A 85 -10.79 1.21 -0.97
C GLY A 85 -11.02 2.40 -0.03
N ILE A 86 -10.23 3.48 -0.11
CA ILE A 86 -10.38 4.65 0.77
C ILE A 86 -11.56 5.53 0.38
N LEU A 87 -11.83 5.68 -0.93
CA LEU A 87 -12.80 6.65 -1.45
C LEU A 87 -14.21 6.47 -0.88
N TYR A 88 -14.62 5.23 -0.59
CA TYR A 88 -15.93 4.91 0.00
C TYR A 88 -16.13 5.46 1.41
N TYR A 89 -15.05 5.85 2.08
CA TYR A 89 -15.04 6.32 3.46
C TYR A 89 -14.69 7.82 3.55
N LEU A 90 -14.59 8.47 2.39
CA LEU A 90 -14.50 9.92 2.31
C LEU A 90 -15.92 10.47 2.15
N SER A 91 -16.27 11.50 2.92
CA SER A 91 -17.49 12.26 2.58
C SER A 91 -17.34 12.86 1.18
N ASN A 92 -18.45 13.05 0.46
CA ASN A 92 -18.46 13.52 -0.94
C ASN A 92 -17.60 14.78 -1.17
N LEU A 93 -17.50 15.67 -0.17
CA LEU A 93 -16.68 16.88 -0.24
C LEU A 93 -15.17 16.57 -0.21
N HIS A 94 -14.75 15.56 0.55
CA HIS A 94 -13.35 15.17 0.70
C HIS A 94 -12.87 14.26 -0.45
N ALA A 95 -13.76 13.46 -1.02
CA ALA A 95 -13.46 12.68 -2.22
C ALA A 95 -13.11 13.58 -3.41
N MET A 96 -13.80 14.72 -3.58
CA MET A 96 -13.49 15.73 -4.61
C MET A 96 -12.15 16.44 -4.39
N GLN A 97 -11.72 16.65 -3.14
CA GLN A 97 -10.42 17.28 -2.82
C GLN A 97 -9.22 16.36 -3.05
N ILE A 98 -9.45 15.04 -3.05
CA ILE A 98 -8.45 14.02 -3.40
C ILE A 98 -8.51 13.67 -4.88
N GLY A 99 -9.69 13.78 -5.50
CA GLY A 99 -9.92 13.64 -6.95
C GLY A 99 -9.55 14.88 -7.77
N ASP A 100 -8.51 15.60 -7.37
CA ASP A 100 -7.84 16.55 -8.27
C ASP A 100 -7.53 15.81 -9.59
N PRO A 101 -7.84 16.33 -10.79
CA PRO A 101 -7.56 15.65 -12.06
C PRO A 101 -6.09 15.20 -12.23
N ASP A 102 -5.16 15.76 -11.46
CA ASP A 102 -3.76 15.32 -11.37
C ASP A 102 -3.52 14.05 -10.52
N ALA A 103 -4.51 13.58 -9.76
CA ALA A 103 -4.47 12.36 -8.93
C ALA A 103 -4.72 11.05 -9.72
N HIS A 104 -4.74 11.12 -11.05
CA HIS A 104 -4.55 9.95 -11.90
C HIS A 104 -3.20 9.32 -11.56
N PHE A 105 -3.15 8.07 -11.08
CA PHE A 105 -2.06 7.05 -11.11
C PHE A 105 -0.63 7.49 -11.51
N ARG A 106 -0.21 8.70 -11.14
CA ARG A 106 1.04 9.33 -11.52
C ARG A 106 1.92 9.24 -10.29
N LEU A 107 3.21 9.07 -10.57
CA LEU A 107 4.30 9.27 -9.65
C LEU A 107 3.94 10.41 -8.70
N MET A 108 3.65 10.09 -7.44
CA MET A 108 3.31 11.12 -6.47
C MET A 108 4.58 11.92 -6.23
N LEU A 109 4.62 13.14 -6.76
CA LEU A 109 5.74 14.07 -6.56
C LEU A 109 5.81 14.57 -5.11
N ASP A 110 4.68 14.52 -4.37
CA ASP A 110 4.61 14.87 -2.95
C ASP A 110 3.60 13.98 -2.20
N PRO A 111 4.00 12.75 -1.80
CA PRO A 111 3.14 11.85 -1.05
C PRO A 111 2.78 12.41 0.34
N LEU A 112 3.65 13.23 0.95
CA LEU A 112 3.41 13.82 2.26
C LEU A 112 2.18 14.72 2.26
N ASN A 113 1.98 15.51 1.20
CA ASN A 113 0.82 16.38 1.07
C ASN A 113 -0.50 15.58 1.04
N LEU A 114 -0.57 14.49 0.24
CA LEU A 114 -1.77 13.65 0.18
C LEU A 114 -2.03 12.95 1.52
N PHE A 115 -1.01 12.36 2.15
CA PHE A 115 -1.19 11.68 3.44
C PHE A 115 -1.55 12.65 4.57
N ASN A 116 -0.99 13.86 4.55
CA ASN A 116 -1.38 14.91 5.50
C ASN A 116 -2.84 15.34 5.29
N LYS A 117 -3.30 15.44 4.03
CA LYS A 117 -4.73 15.68 3.73
C LYS A 117 -5.59 14.53 4.23
N LEU A 118 -5.22 13.27 3.94
CA LEU A 118 -5.94 12.07 4.37
C LEU A 118 -6.04 11.94 5.89
N ARG A 119 -4.97 12.24 6.63
CA ARG A 119 -4.93 12.16 8.11
C ARG A 119 -5.99 13.06 8.76
N ASN A 120 -6.25 14.21 8.15
CA ASN A 120 -7.13 15.24 8.69
C ASN A 120 -8.60 15.04 8.31
N LEU A 121 -8.96 13.94 7.62
CA LEU A 121 -10.34 13.69 7.19
C LEU A 121 -11.17 13.13 8.37
N PRO A 122 -12.25 13.83 8.79
CA PRO A 122 -13.10 13.42 9.91
C PRO A 122 -13.80 12.08 9.67
N SER A 123 -14.09 11.73 8.42
CA SER A 123 -14.84 10.52 8.06
C SER A 123 -14.06 9.22 8.29
N LEU A 124 -12.75 9.29 8.56
CA LEU A 124 -11.98 8.13 9.00
C LEU A 124 -12.10 7.88 10.52
N GLU A 125 -12.70 8.76 11.33
CA GLU A 125 -12.75 8.64 12.82
C GLU A 125 -13.66 7.54 13.34
N SER A 126 -14.70 7.14 12.61
CA SER A 126 -15.66 6.11 13.04
C SER A 126 -15.34 4.71 12.48
N VAL A 127 -14.08 4.48 12.10
CA VAL A 127 -13.62 3.33 11.33
C VAL A 127 -13.11 2.26 12.31
N ASP A 128 -13.88 1.19 12.49
CA ASP A 128 -13.52 0.02 13.29
C ASP A 128 -12.34 -0.74 12.64
N GLU A 129 -11.27 -0.98 13.41
CA GLU A 129 -10.01 -1.64 12.98
C GLU A 129 -10.22 -3.03 12.35
N GLY A 130 -11.41 -3.61 12.49
CA GLY A 130 -11.76 -4.94 11.99
C GLY A 130 -12.09 -5.05 10.49
N PHE A 131 -12.32 -3.95 9.75
CA PHE A 131 -12.96 -4.04 8.42
C PHE A 131 -12.29 -3.28 7.27
N PHE A 132 -11.14 -2.62 7.48
CA PHE A 132 -10.55 -1.74 6.46
C PHE A 132 -9.25 -2.29 5.88
N PRO A 133 -9.28 -2.88 4.67
CA PRO A 133 -8.07 -3.02 3.89
C PRO A 133 -7.67 -1.65 3.35
N LEU A 134 -7.11 -0.80 4.20
CA LEU A 134 -6.36 0.36 3.73
C LEU A 134 -5.07 -0.20 3.14
N HIS A 135 -5.10 -0.53 1.86
CA HIS A 135 -3.92 -1.01 1.17
C HIS A 135 -3.20 0.19 0.60
N ILE A 136 -2.19 0.64 1.35
CA ILE A 136 -1.17 1.49 0.79
C ILE A 136 -0.10 0.59 0.22
N PHE A 137 -0.03 0.65 -1.10
CA PHE A 137 0.98 0.00 -1.90
C PHE A 137 2.01 1.05 -2.27
N GLY A 138 3.21 0.96 -1.73
CA GLY A 138 4.36 1.76 -2.16
C GLY A 138 5.31 0.89 -2.97
N CYS A 139 5.64 1.31 -4.18
CA CYS A 139 6.58 0.61 -5.05
C CYS A 139 7.73 1.54 -5.42
N ASN A 140 8.93 1.28 -4.88
CA ASN A 140 10.14 1.95 -5.34
C ASN A 140 10.48 1.42 -6.73
N VAL A 141 10.38 2.28 -7.73
CA VAL A 141 10.68 1.95 -9.12
C VAL A 141 12.10 2.43 -9.43
N GLU A 142 12.95 1.55 -9.97
CA GLU A 142 14.26 1.95 -10.47
C GLU A 142 14.09 2.90 -11.67
N ALA A 143 14.91 3.95 -11.76
CA ALA A 143 14.78 5.03 -12.75
C ALA A 143 14.73 4.55 -14.21
N GLU A 144 15.34 3.39 -14.50
CA GLU A 144 15.34 2.75 -15.82
C GLU A 144 13.95 2.34 -16.32
N PHE A 145 12.99 2.14 -15.41
CA PHE A 145 11.60 1.83 -15.77
C PHE A 145 10.83 3.08 -16.27
N LEU A 146 11.27 4.28 -15.85
CA LEU A 146 10.67 5.56 -16.27
C LEU A 146 11.25 6.09 -17.58
N ALA A 147 12.43 5.61 -17.99
CA ALA A 147 13.12 6.05 -19.20
C ALA A 147 12.71 5.27 -20.47
N LYS A 148 11.67 4.43 -20.40
CA LYS A 148 11.19 3.60 -21.52
C LYS A 148 9.90 4.10 -22.18
N GLU A 149 9.49 5.35 -21.95
CA GLU A 149 8.44 6.02 -22.72
C GLU A 149 9.02 6.89 -23.85
#